data_AF-A0A7C1ECP7-F1
#
_entry.id   AF-A0A7C1ECP7-F1
#
_cell.length_a   1.000
_cell.length_b   1.000
_cell.length_c   1.000
_cell.angle_alpha   90.00
_cell.angle_beta   90.00
_cell.angle_gamma   90.00
#
_symmetry.space_group_name_H-M   'P 1'
#
loop_
_entity.id
_entity.type
_entity.pdbx_description
1 polymer ?
#
loop_
_entity_poly.entity_id
_entity_poly.type
_entity_poly.pdbx_seq_one_letter_code
_entity_poly.pdbx_strand_id
1 'polypeptide(L)'
;MKWLSRLRGREEIALPTTVAFEELDAWLAQVSQSLLGDLSANAEQGYTAIRESRARLRQRVAELETADSTEQVPDRIVKIGLTSRKKMVKHLEAITEKVTLPATSDYHTIIAFHRETTAALEFPFGKSRTNIYCVRSLFPNEIKEIITELNHLRSGLDLLIAPLQGKEEQLLALERVPELAASIEDLRAELVRERQHHLQQENELTTLNQRIEAARKGLQTLEAGEEWQQFVALERERSALKAELGELELNVQKLFAPLSKPLTLLMKQDESGRLRLAQADRRAILSLLESPGEALEGDVTGSLTSIKELIESDPTVLKDRKRENALSWLAKLLELDLVSIVEKRRSLESQITELSTSCAHATIRQEKEERERALSAAQEQRTQAQDERERAAKRIASLDADLAHQKQFLGAALADLAGKEIKLVLEVP
;
A
#
# COMPACT_ATOMS: atom_id res chain seq x y z
N MET A 1 48.99 -23.97 47.75
CA MET A 1 47.89 -23.04 47.43
C MET A 1 48.36 -21.86 46.55
N LYS A 2 49.04 -22.13 45.41
CA LYS A 2 49.52 -21.10 44.46
C LYS A 2 49.25 -21.45 42.98
N TRP A 3 48.49 -22.53 42.73
CA TRP A 3 48.22 -23.03 41.37
C TRP A 3 46.84 -22.59 40.84
N LEU A 4 45.87 -22.33 41.72
CA LEU A 4 44.57 -21.77 41.36
C LEU A 4 44.64 -20.31 40.87
N SER A 5 45.68 -19.55 41.26
CA SER A 5 45.91 -18.18 40.77
C SER A 5 46.54 -18.11 39.38
N ARG A 6 46.92 -19.25 38.77
CA ARG A 6 47.47 -19.31 37.40
C ARG A 6 46.45 -19.70 36.33
N LEU A 7 45.28 -20.20 36.73
CA LEU A 7 44.15 -20.48 35.81
C LEU A 7 43.23 -19.26 35.59
N ARG A 8 43.51 -18.14 36.26
CA ARG A 8 42.68 -16.92 36.27
C ARG A 8 43.46 -15.68 35.82
N GLY A 9 44.38 -15.88 34.88
CA GLY A 9 45.40 -14.90 34.50
C GLY A 9 45.55 -14.72 32.98
N ARG A 10 44.44 -14.72 32.24
CA ARG A 10 44.34 -13.89 31.04
C ARG A 10 43.38 -12.78 31.40
N GLU A 11 43.82 -11.53 31.22
CA GLU A 11 42.95 -10.36 31.38
C GLU A 11 41.67 -10.64 30.57
N GLU A 12 40.55 -10.89 31.27
CA GLU A 12 39.23 -10.83 30.66
C GLU A 12 39.18 -9.44 30.02
N ILE A 13 39.17 -9.39 28.69
CA ILE A 13 38.97 -8.15 27.95
C ILE A 13 37.67 -7.59 28.51
N ALA A 14 37.78 -6.52 29.29
CA ALA A 14 36.64 -5.95 29.97
C ALA A 14 35.74 -5.35 28.90
N LEU A 15 34.78 -6.15 28.41
CA LEU A 15 33.88 -5.73 27.36
C LEU A 15 33.15 -4.47 27.82
N PRO A 16 33.13 -3.40 27.03
CA PRO A 16 32.46 -2.18 27.42
C PRO A 16 30.97 -2.44 27.61
N THR A 17 30.41 -1.92 28.70
CA THR A 17 28.98 -2.07 29.07
C THR A 17 28.08 -1.12 28.27
N THR A 18 28.66 -0.30 27.41
CA THR A 18 27.97 0.65 26.54
C THR A 18 28.62 0.60 25.18
N VAL A 19 27.82 0.43 24.13
CA VAL A 19 28.29 0.27 22.75
C VAL A 19 27.49 1.23 21.88
N ALA A 20 28.21 2.08 21.13
CA ALA A 20 27.60 2.85 20.05
C ALA A 20 27.28 1.89 18.89
N PHE A 21 26.15 2.08 18.24
CA PHE A 21 25.73 1.20 17.14
C PHE A 21 26.76 1.21 15.99
N GLU A 22 27.39 2.35 15.74
CA GLU A 22 28.44 2.53 14.74
C GLU A 22 29.74 1.76 15.08
N GLU A 23 29.92 1.39 16.35
CA GLU A 23 31.06 0.61 16.85
C GLU A 23 30.73 -0.89 17.04
N LEU A 24 29.51 -1.30 16.65
CA LEU A 24 29.01 -2.65 16.90
C LEU A 24 29.88 -3.73 16.25
N ASP A 25 30.36 -3.51 15.02
CA ASP A 25 31.24 -4.46 14.32
C ASP A 25 32.59 -4.65 15.04
N ALA A 26 33.17 -3.55 15.52
CA ALA A 26 34.42 -3.59 16.27
C ALA A 26 34.22 -4.32 17.62
N TRP A 27 33.09 -4.08 18.27
CA TRP A 27 32.71 -4.78 19.49
C TRP A 27 32.50 -6.28 19.26
N LEU A 28 31.78 -6.66 18.19
CA LEU A 28 31.56 -8.06 17.81
C LEU A 28 32.87 -8.78 17.49
N ALA A 29 33.82 -8.11 16.84
CA ALA A 29 35.14 -8.68 16.59
C ALA A 29 35.89 -8.99 17.90
N GLN A 30 35.82 -8.09 18.89
CA GLN A 30 36.43 -8.31 20.22
C GLN A 30 35.74 -9.46 20.97
N VAL A 31 34.41 -9.51 20.94
CA VAL A 31 33.63 -10.58 21.58
C VAL A 31 33.91 -11.92 20.92
N SER A 32 33.91 -11.98 19.59
CA SER A 32 34.25 -13.18 18.83
C SER A 32 35.66 -13.67 19.15
N GLN A 33 36.65 -12.77 19.21
CA GLN A 33 38.01 -13.11 19.60
C GLN A 33 38.09 -13.61 21.06
N SER A 34 37.32 -13.04 21.98
CA SER A 34 37.26 -13.51 23.36
C SER A 34 36.57 -14.88 23.49
N LEU A 35 35.50 -15.12 22.73
CA LEU A 35 34.72 -16.35 22.80
C LEU A 35 35.43 -17.53 22.10
N LEU A 36 36.09 -17.25 20.98
CA LEU A 36 36.66 -18.24 20.05
C LEU A 36 38.19 -18.19 19.96
N GLY A 37 38.88 -17.31 20.70
CA GLY A 37 40.33 -17.13 20.59
C GLY A 37 41.15 -18.39 20.84
N ASP A 38 40.66 -19.27 21.71
CA ASP A 38 41.28 -20.58 22.00
C ASP A 38 40.84 -21.70 21.05
N LEU A 39 39.83 -21.45 20.20
CA LEU A 39 39.27 -22.46 19.30
C LEU A 39 40.31 -22.97 18.30
N SER A 40 41.08 -22.06 17.68
CA SER A 40 42.08 -22.43 16.68
C SER A 40 43.22 -23.26 17.29
N ALA A 41 43.74 -22.87 18.46
CA ALA A 41 44.80 -23.62 19.14
C ALA A 41 44.31 -25.01 19.59
N ASN A 42 43.10 -25.09 20.14
CA ASN A 42 42.51 -26.36 20.55
C ASN A 42 42.12 -27.24 19.34
N ALA A 43 41.71 -26.64 18.23
CA ALA A 43 41.43 -27.34 16.98
C ALA A 43 42.69 -28.02 16.43
N GLU A 44 43.81 -27.30 16.37
CA GLU A 44 45.10 -27.86 15.93
C GLU A 44 45.56 -29.02 16.82
N GLN A 45 45.44 -28.87 18.14
CA GLN A 45 45.77 -29.92 19.09
C GLN A 45 44.84 -31.14 18.95
N GLY A 46 43.53 -30.92 18.84
CA GLY A 46 42.53 -31.96 18.68
C GLY A 46 42.68 -32.71 17.35
N TYR A 47 42.88 -32.00 16.23
CA TYR A 47 43.12 -32.61 14.93
C TYR A 47 44.43 -33.40 14.89
N THR A 48 45.48 -32.92 15.54
CA THR A 48 46.74 -33.68 15.66
C THR A 48 46.52 -34.97 16.45
N ALA A 49 45.86 -34.90 17.61
CA ALA A 49 45.52 -36.07 18.40
C ALA A 49 44.67 -37.09 17.61
N ILE A 50 43.65 -36.62 16.87
CA ILE A 50 42.80 -37.45 16.03
C ILE A 50 43.61 -38.09 14.90
N ARG A 51 44.50 -37.34 14.24
CA ARG A 51 45.35 -37.83 13.15
C ARG A 51 46.25 -38.97 13.63
N GLU A 52 46.91 -38.78 14.77
CA GLU A 52 47.80 -39.77 15.36
C GLU A 52 47.03 -41.02 15.79
N SER A 53 45.94 -40.87 16.55
CA SER A 53 45.14 -42.02 16.99
C SER A 53 44.48 -42.74 15.83
N ARG A 54 44.09 -42.06 14.75
CA ARG A 54 43.59 -42.71 13.53
C ARG A 54 44.68 -43.56 12.87
N ALA A 55 45.92 -43.06 12.81
CA ALA A 55 47.05 -43.81 12.25
C ALA A 55 47.41 -45.03 13.10
N ARG A 56 47.48 -44.86 14.43
CA ARG A 56 47.73 -45.96 15.38
C ARG A 56 46.59 -46.99 15.34
N LEU A 57 45.33 -46.56 15.30
CA LEU A 57 44.18 -47.45 15.18
C LEU A 57 44.25 -48.30 13.91
N ARG A 58 44.62 -47.72 12.75
CA ARG A 58 44.83 -48.50 11.51
C ARG A 58 45.89 -49.58 11.69
N GLN A 59 47.00 -49.26 12.34
CA GLN A 59 48.04 -50.24 12.65
C GLN A 59 47.51 -51.34 13.58
N ARG A 60 46.81 -50.99 14.66
CA ARG A 60 46.24 -51.98 15.61
C ARG A 60 45.19 -52.88 14.97
N VAL A 61 44.44 -52.37 14.00
CA VAL A 61 43.46 -53.15 13.23
C VAL A 61 44.15 -54.19 12.35
N ALA A 62 45.26 -53.81 11.69
CA ALA A 62 46.07 -54.75 10.91
C ALA A 62 46.70 -55.83 11.81
N GLU A 63 47.24 -55.44 12.97
CA GLU A 63 47.79 -56.38 13.97
C GLU A 63 46.75 -57.40 14.44
N LEU A 64 45.52 -56.96 14.72
CA LEU A 64 44.41 -57.85 15.09
C LEU A 64 44.04 -58.82 13.94
N GLU A 65 44.08 -58.38 12.68
CA GLU A 65 43.74 -59.22 11.56
C GLU A 65 44.70 -60.41 11.41
N THR A 66 45.99 -60.17 11.65
CA THR A 66 47.07 -61.16 11.52
C THR A 66 47.42 -61.88 12.82
N ALA A 67 46.85 -61.50 13.96
CA ALA A 67 47.17 -62.10 15.26
C ALA A 67 46.77 -63.59 15.35
N ASP A 68 47.62 -64.34 16.06
CA ASP A 68 47.37 -65.74 16.43
C ASP A 68 46.47 -65.83 17.66
N SER A 69 45.58 -66.82 17.69
CA SER A 69 44.65 -67.01 18.81
C SER A 69 45.33 -67.68 20.00
N THR A 70 44.99 -67.26 21.22
CA THR A 70 45.46 -67.93 22.45
C THR A 70 45.08 -69.43 22.48
N GLU A 71 46.05 -70.31 22.78
CA GLU A 71 45.91 -71.78 22.66
C GLU A 71 44.98 -72.45 23.69
N GLN A 72 44.41 -71.71 24.65
CA GLN A 72 43.66 -72.27 25.80
C GLN A 72 42.17 -71.87 25.81
N VAL A 73 41.47 -71.93 24.67
CA VAL A 73 40.07 -71.48 24.56
C VAL A 73 39.18 -72.55 23.87
N PRO A 74 37.95 -72.82 24.34
CA PRO A 74 37.04 -73.81 23.73
C PRO A 74 36.74 -73.57 22.24
N ASP A 75 36.66 -74.64 21.44
CA ASP A 75 36.42 -74.61 19.98
C ASP A 75 35.22 -73.75 19.54
N ARG A 76 34.15 -73.75 20.35
CA ARG A 76 32.96 -72.94 20.10
C ARG A 76 33.27 -71.44 20.14
N ILE A 77 34.13 -71.01 21.06
CA ILE A 77 34.56 -69.61 21.19
C ILE A 77 35.54 -69.26 20.07
N VAL A 78 36.44 -70.17 19.69
CA VAL A 78 37.36 -70.00 18.56
C VAL A 78 36.59 -69.70 17.27
N LYS A 79 35.58 -70.52 16.94
CA LYS A 79 34.79 -70.36 15.70
C LYS A 79 34.01 -69.03 15.66
N ILE A 80 33.36 -68.67 16.76
CA ILE A 80 32.59 -67.42 16.88
C ILE A 80 33.51 -66.21 16.87
N GLY A 81 34.64 -66.28 17.59
CA GLY A 81 35.62 -65.22 17.70
C GLY A 81 36.32 -64.91 16.38
N LEU A 82 36.79 -65.91 15.62
CA LEU A 82 37.44 -65.68 14.32
C LEU A 82 36.47 -65.07 13.28
N THR A 83 35.22 -65.51 13.26
CA THR A 83 34.19 -64.93 12.36
C THR A 83 33.86 -63.49 12.76
N SER A 84 33.79 -63.23 14.06
CA SER A 84 33.50 -61.91 14.62
C SER A 84 34.68 -60.95 14.45
N ARG A 85 35.92 -61.44 14.51
CA ARG A 85 37.16 -60.69 14.22
C ARG A 85 37.10 -60.06 12.83
N LYS A 86 36.80 -60.85 11.79
CA LYS A 86 36.69 -60.35 10.40
C LYS A 86 35.66 -59.23 10.25
N LYS A 87 34.53 -59.35 10.94
CA LYS A 87 33.47 -58.31 10.90
C LYS A 87 33.91 -57.03 11.62
N MET A 88 34.61 -57.17 12.73
CA MET A 88 35.09 -56.05 13.54
C MET A 88 36.25 -55.32 12.84
N VAL A 89 37.19 -56.04 12.22
CA VAL A 89 38.27 -55.46 11.38
C VAL A 89 37.67 -54.59 10.28
N LYS A 90 36.77 -55.14 9.45
CA LYS A 90 36.07 -54.38 8.39
C LYS A 90 35.37 -53.13 8.91
N HIS A 91 34.81 -53.20 10.11
CA HIS A 91 34.11 -52.06 10.70
C HIS A 91 35.09 -50.98 11.17
N LEU A 92 36.18 -51.37 11.85
CA LEU A 92 37.22 -50.44 12.31
C LEU A 92 37.95 -49.78 11.14
N GLU A 93 38.20 -50.53 10.05
CA GLU A 93 38.71 -49.98 8.79
C GLU A 93 37.78 -48.88 8.25
N ALA A 94 36.48 -49.20 8.12
CA ALA A 94 35.47 -48.24 7.65
C ALA A 94 35.37 -46.99 8.54
N ILE A 95 35.52 -47.12 9.87
CA ILE A 95 35.62 -45.97 10.77
C ILE A 95 36.85 -45.13 10.41
N THR A 96 38.03 -45.76 10.31
CA THR A 96 39.28 -45.02 10.04
C THR A 96 39.32 -44.36 8.66
N GLU A 97 38.57 -44.86 7.68
CA GLU A 97 38.39 -44.23 6.38
C GLU A 97 37.46 -43.03 6.45
N LYS A 98 36.35 -43.14 7.20
CA LYS A 98 35.35 -42.08 7.34
C LYS A 98 35.81 -40.89 8.18
N VAL A 99 36.73 -41.08 9.12
CA VAL A 99 37.31 -39.97 9.89
C VAL A 99 38.24 -39.15 8.98
N THR A 100 37.66 -38.22 8.23
CA THR A 100 38.34 -37.27 7.36
C THR A 100 38.41 -35.90 8.04
N LEU A 101 39.62 -35.37 8.21
CA LEU A 101 39.81 -34.09 8.90
C LEU A 101 39.32 -32.95 7.99
N PRO A 102 38.51 -32.01 8.51
CA PRO A 102 38.09 -30.83 7.76
C PRO A 102 39.26 -29.93 7.36
N ALA A 103 39.07 -29.14 6.30
CA ALA A 103 40.05 -28.16 5.83
C ALA A 103 39.97 -26.82 6.58
N THR A 104 38.81 -26.49 7.15
CA THR A 104 38.57 -25.27 7.94
C THR A 104 38.31 -25.62 9.41
N SER A 105 38.65 -24.69 10.30
CA SER A 105 38.49 -24.83 11.76
C SER A 105 37.48 -23.82 12.33
N ASP A 106 36.52 -23.39 11.52
CA ASP A 106 35.40 -22.59 12.01
C ASP A 106 34.50 -23.42 12.93
N TYR A 107 33.78 -22.77 13.84
CA TYR A 107 33.01 -23.45 14.88
C TYR A 107 31.89 -24.33 14.31
N HIS A 108 31.24 -23.93 13.21
CA HIS A 108 30.22 -24.76 12.54
C HIS A 108 30.82 -26.07 12.02
N THR A 109 31.97 -25.98 11.34
CA THR A 109 32.68 -27.14 10.82
C THR A 109 33.15 -28.07 11.94
N ILE A 110 33.63 -27.51 13.05
CA ILE A 110 34.03 -28.29 14.23
C ILE A 110 32.84 -29.03 14.85
N ILE A 111 31.70 -28.36 15.04
CA ILE A 111 30.48 -28.97 15.60
C ILE A 111 29.96 -30.09 14.69
N ALA A 112 29.89 -29.84 13.37
CA ALA A 112 29.44 -30.83 12.40
C ALA A 112 30.35 -32.06 12.38
N PHE A 113 31.67 -31.84 12.30
CA PHE A 113 32.67 -32.91 12.31
C PHE A 113 32.63 -33.72 13.60
N HIS A 114 32.52 -33.06 14.76
CA HIS A 114 32.37 -33.71 16.05
C HIS A 114 31.13 -34.62 16.07
N ARG A 115 29.97 -34.10 15.65
CA ARG A 115 28.71 -34.85 15.63
C ARG A 115 28.80 -36.09 14.72
N GLU A 116 29.29 -35.91 13.50
CA GLU A 116 29.40 -36.99 12.50
C GLU A 116 30.41 -38.07 12.93
N THR A 117 31.56 -37.65 13.46
CA THR A 117 32.62 -38.57 13.88
C THR A 117 32.23 -39.30 15.16
N THR A 118 31.61 -38.62 16.14
CA THR A 118 31.11 -39.27 17.35
C THR A 118 30.05 -40.31 17.01
N ALA A 119 29.10 -40.02 16.10
CA ALA A 119 28.12 -41.00 15.63
C ALA A 119 28.77 -42.19 14.90
N ALA A 120 29.86 -41.97 14.15
CA ALA A 120 30.63 -43.04 13.52
C ALA A 120 31.38 -43.91 14.55
N LEU A 121 31.82 -43.31 15.67
CA LEU A 121 32.48 -44.00 16.78
C LEU A 121 31.52 -44.67 17.76
N GLU A 122 30.23 -44.32 17.74
CA GLU A 122 29.18 -44.91 18.61
C GLU A 122 28.90 -46.40 18.33
N PHE A 123 29.63 -47.05 17.41
CA PHE A 123 29.46 -48.46 17.15
C PHE A 123 30.73 -49.21 16.75
N PRO A 124 31.61 -49.67 17.66
CA PRO A 124 32.53 -50.76 17.34
C PRO A 124 31.99 -52.12 17.82
N PHE A 125 31.00 -52.10 18.73
CA PHE A 125 30.66 -53.20 19.63
C PHE A 125 29.15 -53.45 19.80
N GLY A 126 28.29 -52.86 18.96
CA GLY A 126 26.86 -53.03 19.13
C GLY A 126 26.32 -54.31 18.50
N LYS A 127 25.31 -54.91 19.15
CA LYS A 127 24.46 -56.04 18.74
C LYS A 127 24.84 -57.46 19.20
N SER A 128 26.07 -57.78 19.63
CA SER A 128 26.32 -59.09 20.29
C SER A 128 27.46 -59.04 21.30
N ARG A 129 27.09 -58.87 22.58
CA ARG A 129 28.01 -58.99 23.73
C ARG A 129 28.79 -60.31 23.67
N THR A 130 28.15 -61.38 23.18
CA THR A 130 28.75 -62.71 22.98
C THR A 130 29.87 -62.70 21.95
N ASN A 131 29.71 -62.01 20.82
CA ASN A 131 30.74 -61.95 19.78
C ASN A 131 31.98 -61.20 20.26
N ILE A 132 31.78 -60.13 21.01
CA ILE A 132 32.86 -59.29 21.56
C ILE A 132 33.61 -60.04 22.64
N TYR A 133 32.87 -60.74 23.51
CA TYR A 133 33.45 -61.63 24.50
C TYR A 133 34.34 -62.68 23.81
N CYS A 134 33.85 -63.33 22.75
CA CYS A 134 34.63 -64.35 22.03
C CYS A 134 35.90 -63.77 21.38
N VAL A 135 35.84 -62.59 20.76
CA VAL A 135 37.04 -61.95 20.20
C VAL A 135 38.01 -61.54 21.31
N ARG A 136 37.52 -60.95 22.40
CA ARG A 136 38.35 -60.51 23.54
C ARG A 136 39.01 -61.68 24.27
N SER A 137 38.37 -62.85 24.32
CA SER A 137 38.98 -64.05 24.89
C SER A 137 40.11 -64.63 24.03
N LEU A 138 40.06 -64.43 22.71
CA LEU A 138 41.09 -64.91 21.78
C LEU A 138 42.23 -63.91 21.58
N PHE A 139 41.92 -62.60 21.61
CA PHE A 139 42.84 -61.50 21.30
C PHE A 139 42.77 -60.39 22.38
N PRO A 140 43.08 -60.71 23.65
CA PRO A 140 42.87 -59.79 24.76
C PRO A 140 43.75 -58.53 24.67
N ASN A 141 44.96 -58.65 24.15
CA ASN A 141 45.93 -57.56 24.06
C ASN A 141 45.56 -56.61 22.91
N GLU A 142 45.26 -57.15 21.74
CA GLU A 142 44.92 -56.41 20.53
C GLU A 142 43.61 -55.63 20.74
N ILE A 143 42.62 -56.25 21.38
CA ILE A 143 41.36 -55.59 21.75
C ILE A 143 41.60 -54.45 22.76
N LYS A 144 42.50 -54.64 23.73
CA LYS A 144 42.81 -53.60 24.72
C LYS A 144 43.46 -52.39 24.06
N GLU A 145 44.39 -52.60 23.14
CA GLU A 145 45.05 -51.54 22.37
C GLU A 145 44.05 -50.81 21.46
N ILE A 146 43.17 -51.54 20.75
CA ILE A 146 42.09 -50.94 19.93
C ILE A 146 41.16 -50.06 20.76
N ILE A 147 40.72 -50.54 21.93
CA ILE A 147 39.87 -49.74 22.84
C ILE A 147 40.61 -48.48 23.30
N THR A 148 41.91 -48.59 23.55
CA THR A 148 42.75 -47.46 23.98
C THR A 148 42.81 -46.39 22.89
N GLU A 149 43.05 -46.77 21.63
CA GLU A 149 43.08 -45.82 20.51
C GLU A 149 41.69 -45.22 20.20
N LEU A 150 40.61 -45.99 20.34
CA LEU A 150 39.25 -45.46 20.21
C LEU A 150 38.92 -44.43 21.31
N ASN A 151 39.40 -44.65 22.54
CA ASN A 151 39.26 -43.67 23.62
C ASN A 151 40.12 -42.42 23.38
N HIS A 152 41.31 -42.56 22.79
CA HIS A 152 42.13 -41.43 22.38
C HIS A 152 41.49 -40.62 21.24
N LEU A 153 40.88 -41.28 20.25
CA LEU A 153 40.07 -40.61 19.23
C LEU A 153 38.92 -39.81 19.84
N ARG A 154 38.18 -40.40 20.79
CA ARG A 154 37.11 -39.69 21.50
C ARG A 154 37.64 -38.50 22.29
N SER A 155 38.77 -38.68 22.99
CA SER A 155 39.41 -37.57 23.72
C SER A 155 39.85 -36.45 22.78
N GLY A 156 40.34 -36.79 21.58
CA GLY A 156 40.67 -35.82 20.54
C GLY A 156 39.45 -35.04 20.04
N LEU A 157 38.30 -35.70 19.89
CA LEU A 157 37.02 -35.05 19.57
C LEU A 157 36.53 -34.15 20.71
N ASP A 158 36.65 -34.62 21.95
CA ASP A 158 36.29 -33.84 23.14
C ASP A 158 37.12 -32.55 23.23
N LEU A 159 38.41 -32.61 22.86
CA LEU A 159 39.28 -31.42 22.80
C LEU A 159 38.81 -30.39 21.75
N LEU A 160 38.24 -30.84 20.62
CA LEU A 160 37.72 -29.94 19.59
C LEU A 160 36.49 -29.16 20.07
N ILE A 161 35.58 -29.83 20.79
CA ILE A 161 34.30 -29.24 21.21
C ILE A 161 34.40 -28.51 22.56
N ALA A 162 35.40 -28.81 23.39
CA ALA A 162 35.56 -28.23 24.72
C ALA A 162 35.48 -26.69 24.78
N PRO A 163 36.05 -25.91 23.82
CA PRO A 163 35.92 -24.45 23.82
C PRO A 163 34.50 -23.93 23.56
N LEU A 164 33.63 -24.77 22.98
CA LEU A 164 32.28 -24.42 22.52
C LEU A 164 31.20 -24.94 23.47
N GLN A 165 31.49 -25.95 24.29
CA GLN A 165 30.55 -26.50 25.27
C GLN A 165 30.09 -25.43 26.27
N GLY A 166 28.78 -25.26 26.41
CA GLY A 166 28.17 -24.28 27.33
C GLY A 166 28.16 -22.84 26.80
N LYS A 167 28.52 -22.62 25.53
CA LYS A 167 28.46 -21.32 24.84
C LYS A 167 27.44 -21.30 23.70
N GLU A 168 26.53 -22.26 23.64
CA GLU A 168 25.58 -22.43 22.54
C GLU A 168 24.71 -21.18 22.34
N GLU A 169 24.22 -20.58 23.44
CA GLU A 169 23.41 -19.36 23.40
C GLU A 169 24.21 -18.15 22.89
N GLN A 170 25.49 -18.03 23.27
CA GLN A 170 26.39 -16.96 22.84
C GLN A 170 26.73 -17.07 21.34
N LEU A 171 26.90 -18.29 20.82
CA LEU A 171 27.13 -18.54 19.39
C LEU A 171 25.91 -18.17 18.56
N LEU A 172 24.71 -18.59 19.00
CA LEU A 172 23.46 -18.22 18.35
C LEU A 172 23.24 -16.70 18.35
N ALA A 173 23.57 -16.02 19.45
CA ALA A 173 23.50 -14.57 19.52
C ALA A 173 24.53 -13.89 18.60
N LEU A 174 25.74 -14.45 18.46
CA LEU A 174 26.78 -13.95 17.54
C LEU A 174 26.31 -13.95 16.08
N GLU A 175 25.55 -14.97 15.69
CA GLU A 175 24.94 -15.08 14.34
C GLU A 175 23.80 -14.08 14.13
N ARG A 176 22.97 -13.85 15.17
CA ARG A 176 21.76 -13.01 15.08
C ARG A 176 22.04 -11.52 15.09
N VAL A 177 23.09 -11.08 15.81
CA VAL A 177 23.36 -9.64 15.97
C VAL A 177 23.59 -8.92 14.63
N PRO A 178 24.40 -9.42 13.69
CA PRO A 178 24.59 -8.77 12.38
C PRO A 178 23.28 -8.62 11.59
N GLU A 179 22.40 -9.62 11.63
CA GLU A 179 21.09 -9.56 10.95
C GLU A 179 20.19 -8.48 11.56
N LEU A 180 20.16 -8.39 12.90
CA LEU A 180 19.42 -7.36 13.62
C LEU A 180 19.99 -5.95 13.37
N ALA A 181 21.31 -5.84 13.28
CA ALA A 181 21.99 -4.58 12.96
C ALA A 181 21.62 -4.09 11.55
N ALA A 182 21.73 -4.97 10.54
CA ALA A 182 21.33 -4.63 9.17
C ALA A 182 19.85 -4.21 9.08
N SER A 183 18.97 -4.92 9.77
CA SER A 183 17.54 -4.56 9.86
C SER A 183 17.32 -3.16 10.47
N ILE A 184 18.07 -2.81 11.51
CA ILE A 184 18.03 -1.47 12.12
C ILE A 184 18.53 -0.39 11.15
N GLU A 185 19.58 -0.64 10.38
CA GLU A 185 20.09 0.29 9.36
C GLU A 185 19.06 0.52 8.25
N ASP A 186 18.44 -0.54 7.75
CA ASP A 186 17.39 -0.46 6.74
C ASP A 186 16.20 0.37 7.25
N LEU A 187 15.75 0.13 8.49
CA LEU A 187 14.69 0.90 9.13
C LEU A 187 15.08 2.38 9.29
N ARG A 188 16.33 2.69 9.70
CA ARG A 188 16.81 4.09 9.79
C ARG A 188 16.78 4.77 8.42
N ALA A 189 17.26 4.09 7.38
CA ALA A 189 17.29 4.62 6.02
C ALA A 189 15.86 4.84 5.46
N GLU A 190 14.92 3.94 5.77
CA GLU A 190 13.51 4.13 5.42
C GLU A 190 12.88 5.30 6.19
N LEU A 191 13.14 5.41 7.49
CA LEU A 191 12.64 6.51 8.33
C LEU A 191 13.10 7.88 7.82
N VAL A 192 14.37 8.03 7.44
CA VAL A 192 14.91 9.27 6.87
C VAL A 192 14.18 9.64 5.58
N ARG A 193 13.99 8.67 4.68
CA ARG A 193 13.26 8.88 3.41
C ARG A 193 11.82 9.30 3.66
N GLU A 194 11.11 8.61 4.56
CA GLU A 194 9.72 8.93 4.89
C GLU A 194 9.59 10.30 5.56
N ARG A 195 10.51 10.68 6.46
CA ARG A 195 10.51 12.03 7.06
C ARG A 195 10.78 13.13 6.03
N GLN A 196 11.70 12.89 5.09
CA GLN A 196 11.94 13.82 3.99
C GLN A 196 10.71 13.97 3.09
N HIS A 197 10.04 12.87 2.77
CA HIS A 197 8.80 12.86 2.01
C HIS A 197 7.68 13.63 2.76
N HIS A 198 7.51 13.39 4.06
CA HIS A 198 6.55 14.13 4.89
C HIS A 198 6.83 15.65 4.89
N LEU A 199 8.10 16.07 4.97
CA LEU A 199 8.48 17.48 4.88
C LEU A 199 8.17 18.08 3.51
N GLN A 200 8.36 17.32 2.42
CA GLN A 200 7.98 17.76 1.07
C GLN A 200 6.48 17.98 0.95
N GLN A 201 5.66 17.08 1.52
CA GLN A 201 4.21 17.21 1.54
C GLN A 201 3.75 18.41 2.39
N GLU A 202 4.43 18.70 3.51
CA GLU A 202 4.16 19.92 4.30
C GLU A 202 4.42 21.18 3.48
N ASN A 203 5.55 21.24 2.77
CA ASN A 203 5.86 22.36 1.88
C ASN A 203 4.82 22.48 0.77
N GLU A 204 4.44 21.38 0.11
CA GLU A 204 3.39 21.39 -0.91
C GLU A 204 2.06 21.93 -0.35
N LEU A 205 1.63 21.47 0.82
CA LEU A 205 0.42 21.96 1.48
C LEU A 205 0.49 23.47 1.78
N THR A 206 1.65 23.99 2.20
CA THR A 206 1.81 25.44 2.39
C THR A 206 1.65 26.21 1.08
N THR A 207 2.23 25.72 -0.02
CA THR A 207 2.08 26.36 -1.34
C THR A 207 0.65 26.29 -1.87
N LEU A 208 -0.04 25.15 -1.70
CA LEU A 208 -1.43 24.98 -2.07
C LEU A 208 -2.34 25.90 -1.26
N ASN A 209 -2.12 26.03 0.04
CA ASN A 209 -2.87 26.95 0.89
C ASN A 209 -2.68 28.41 0.46
N GLN A 210 -1.45 28.82 0.16
CA GLN A 210 -1.18 30.17 -0.36
C GLN A 210 -1.88 30.40 -1.71
N ARG A 211 -1.85 29.42 -2.62
CA ARG A 211 -2.53 29.48 -3.91
C ARG A 211 -4.05 29.56 -3.77
N ILE A 212 -4.64 28.79 -2.85
CA ILE A 212 -6.08 28.83 -2.54
C ILE A 212 -6.47 30.20 -2.00
N GLU A 213 -5.70 30.75 -1.06
CA GLU A 213 -5.97 32.08 -0.49
C GLU A 213 -5.82 33.19 -1.54
N ALA A 214 -4.79 33.11 -2.39
CA ALA A 214 -4.62 34.05 -3.50
C ALA A 214 -5.79 33.97 -4.50
N ALA A 215 -6.23 32.76 -4.86
CA ALA A 215 -7.38 32.55 -5.74
C ALA A 215 -8.69 33.07 -5.12
N ARG A 216 -8.92 32.85 -3.83
CA ARG A 216 -10.07 33.39 -3.09
C ARG A 216 -10.08 34.92 -3.10
N LYS A 217 -8.95 35.56 -2.79
CA LYS A 217 -8.82 37.02 -2.86
C LYS A 217 -9.02 37.55 -4.27
N GLY A 218 -8.50 36.84 -5.27
CA GLY A 218 -8.70 37.17 -6.69
C GLY A 218 -10.16 37.11 -7.11
N LEU A 219 -10.91 36.09 -6.66
CA LEU A 219 -12.36 35.99 -6.87
C LEU A 219 -13.12 37.12 -6.18
N GLN A 220 -12.82 37.40 -4.90
CA GLN A 220 -13.44 38.51 -4.17
C GLN A 220 -13.20 39.86 -4.85
N THR A 221 -11.99 40.09 -5.35
CA THR A 221 -11.63 41.33 -6.07
C THR A 221 -12.38 41.43 -7.40
N LEU A 222 -12.50 40.31 -8.13
CA LEU A 222 -13.26 40.26 -9.37
C LEU A 222 -14.75 40.53 -9.11
N GLU A 223 -15.32 39.95 -8.06
CA GLU A 223 -16.71 40.16 -7.68
C GLU A 223 -17.00 41.59 -7.18
N ALA A 224 -16.02 42.24 -6.54
CA ALA A 224 -16.11 43.64 -6.16
C ALA A 224 -15.86 44.60 -7.34
N GLY A 225 -15.32 44.09 -8.45
CA GLY A 225 -14.99 44.87 -9.64
C GLY A 225 -16.23 45.41 -10.35
N GLU A 226 -16.09 46.58 -10.96
CA GLU A 226 -17.18 47.26 -11.65
C GLU A 226 -17.74 46.43 -12.81
N GLU A 227 -16.88 45.78 -13.59
CA GLU A 227 -17.28 44.93 -14.72
C GLU A 227 -18.19 43.77 -14.28
N TRP A 228 -17.88 43.13 -13.15
CA TRP A 228 -18.73 42.06 -12.60
C TRP A 228 -20.05 42.59 -12.08
N GLN A 229 -20.04 43.73 -11.39
CA GLN A 229 -21.26 44.37 -10.89
C GLN A 229 -22.19 44.81 -12.04
N GLN A 230 -21.62 45.37 -13.10
CA GLN A 230 -22.34 45.73 -14.33
C GLN A 230 -22.92 44.48 -15.00
N PHE A 231 -22.13 43.40 -15.14
CA PHE A 231 -22.62 42.14 -15.67
C PHE A 231 -23.80 41.59 -14.86
N VAL A 232 -23.70 41.57 -13.54
CA VAL A 232 -24.79 41.13 -12.64
C VAL A 232 -26.02 42.03 -12.78
N ALA A 233 -25.85 43.34 -12.94
CA ALA A 233 -26.95 44.27 -13.17
C ALA A 233 -27.66 43.98 -14.51
N LEU A 234 -26.91 43.78 -15.58
CA LEU A 234 -27.46 43.40 -16.90
C LEU A 234 -28.21 42.08 -16.85
N GLU A 235 -27.69 41.06 -16.13
CA GLU A 235 -28.41 39.79 -15.96
C GLU A 235 -29.71 39.95 -15.17
N ARG A 236 -29.71 40.80 -14.13
CA ARG A 236 -30.93 41.11 -13.35
C ARG A 236 -31.95 41.84 -14.19
N GLU A 237 -31.54 42.85 -14.95
CA GLU A 237 -32.42 43.60 -15.85
C GLU A 237 -33.03 42.68 -16.91
N ARG A 238 -32.20 41.86 -17.58
CA ARG A 238 -32.67 40.86 -18.52
C ARG A 238 -33.70 39.90 -17.90
N SER A 239 -33.47 39.48 -16.64
CA SER A 239 -34.41 38.61 -15.94
C SER A 239 -35.73 39.33 -15.63
N ALA A 240 -35.69 40.61 -15.28
CA ALA A 240 -36.89 41.41 -15.04
C ALA A 240 -37.70 41.61 -16.33
N LEU A 241 -37.05 41.93 -17.46
CA LEU A 241 -37.72 42.05 -18.75
C LEU A 241 -38.35 40.73 -19.21
N LYS A 242 -37.68 39.59 -19.00
CA LYS A 242 -38.27 38.27 -19.27
C LYS A 242 -39.51 38.00 -18.43
N ALA A 243 -39.50 38.41 -17.16
CA ALA A 243 -40.68 38.28 -16.30
C ALA A 243 -41.83 39.18 -16.79
N GLU A 244 -41.53 40.44 -17.16
CA GLU A 244 -42.53 41.36 -17.72
C GLU A 244 -43.11 40.86 -19.05
N LEU A 245 -42.28 40.30 -19.93
CA LEU A 245 -42.73 39.67 -21.17
C LEU A 245 -43.67 38.48 -20.87
N GLY A 246 -43.30 37.62 -19.91
CA GLY A 246 -44.16 36.51 -19.50
C GLY A 246 -45.50 36.98 -18.90
N GLU A 247 -45.51 38.06 -18.11
CA GLU A 247 -46.75 38.64 -17.61
C GLU A 247 -47.61 39.22 -18.73
N LEU A 248 -47.00 39.89 -19.71
CA LEU A 248 -47.68 40.41 -20.89
C LEU A 248 -48.30 39.26 -21.71
N GLU A 249 -47.56 38.18 -21.95
CA GLU A 249 -48.04 36.99 -22.66
C GLU A 249 -49.22 36.34 -21.93
N LEU A 250 -49.14 36.18 -20.60
CA LEU A 250 -50.24 35.67 -19.78
C LEU A 250 -51.49 36.58 -19.87
N ASN A 251 -51.31 37.89 -19.88
CA ASN A 251 -52.41 38.83 -20.03
C ASN A 251 -53.04 38.73 -21.42
N VAL A 252 -52.24 38.61 -22.47
CA VAL A 252 -52.73 38.37 -23.84
C VAL A 252 -53.50 37.05 -23.92
N GLN A 253 -52.97 35.97 -23.34
CA GLN A 253 -53.69 34.69 -23.29
C GLN A 253 -55.05 34.82 -22.58
N LYS A 254 -55.14 35.59 -21.48
CA LYS A 254 -56.42 35.86 -20.80
C LYS A 254 -57.40 36.65 -21.68
N LEU A 255 -56.91 37.59 -22.49
CA LEU A 255 -57.74 38.36 -23.43
C LEU A 255 -58.37 37.46 -24.50
N PHE A 256 -57.62 36.48 -25.01
CA PHE A 256 -58.08 35.57 -26.07
C PHE A 256 -58.75 34.27 -25.56
N ALA A 257 -58.60 33.92 -24.28
CA ALA A 257 -59.18 32.73 -23.68
C ALA A 257 -60.71 32.58 -23.91
N PRO A 258 -61.55 33.63 -23.84
CA PRO A 258 -62.98 33.53 -24.15
C PRO A 258 -63.29 33.14 -25.60
N LEU A 259 -62.38 33.42 -26.54
CA LEU A 259 -62.54 33.09 -27.97
C LEU A 259 -61.99 31.70 -28.34
N SER A 260 -61.19 31.07 -27.48
CA SER A 260 -60.59 29.75 -27.74
C SER A 260 -61.61 28.68 -28.20
N LYS A 261 -62.73 28.54 -27.48
CA LYS A 261 -63.77 27.56 -27.80
C LYS A 261 -64.54 27.90 -29.09
N PRO A 262 -65.03 29.13 -29.29
CA PRO A 262 -65.58 29.56 -30.58
C PRO A 262 -64.65 29.32 -31.76
N LEU A 263 -63.39 29.74 -31.66
CA LEU A 263 -62.39 29.61 -32.72
C LEU A 263 -62.06 28.13 -33.04
N THR A 264 -61.93 27.29 -32.02
CA THR A 264 -61.75 25.83 -32.19
C THR A 264 -62.95 25.18 -32.91
N LEU A 265 -64.17 25.67 -32.67
CA LEU A 265 -65.36 25.16 -33.33
C LEU A 265 -65.42 25.58 -34.81
N LEU A 266 -65.00 26.81 -35.14
CA LEU A 266 -64.87 27.27 -36.53
C LEU A 266 -63.88 26.41 -37.30
N MET A 267 -62.72 26.12 -36.71
CA MET A 267 -61.71 25.21 -37.30
C MET A 267 -62.27 23.81 -37.56
N LYS A 268 -63.01 23.22 -36.61
CA LYS A 268 -63.64 21.90 -36.80
C LYS A 268 -64.73 21.89 -37.87
N GLN A 269 -65.47 22.99 -38.01
CA GLN A 269 -66.50 23.13 -39.05
C GLN A 269 -65.88 23.27 -40.45
N ASP A 270 -64.73 23.93 -40.53
CA ASP A 270 -63.93 24.05 -41.74
C ASP A 270 -63.31 22.70 -42.16
N GLU A 271 -62.72 21.96 -41.20
CA GLU A 271 -62.20 20.59 -41.43
C GLU A 271 -63.28 19.60 -41.88
N SER A 272 -64.52 19.76 -41.38
CA SER A 272 -65.67 18.91 -41.77
C SER A 272 -66.37 19.37 -43.05
N GLY A 273 -65.88 20.43 -43.71
CA GLY A 273 -66.41 20.96 -44.96
C GLY A 273 -67.77 21.65 -44.85
N ARG A 274 -68.27 21.89 -43.63
CA ARG A 274 -69.54 22.61 -43.36
C ARG A 274 -69.37 24.12 -43.49
N LEU A 275 -68.16 24.61 -43.22
CA LEU A 275 -67.71 25.98 -43.43
C LEU A 275 -66.52 25.92 -44.38
N ARG A 276 -66.29 26.96 -45.19
CA ARG A 276 -65.05 27.10 -45.96
C ARG A 276 -64.39 28.41 -45.56
N LEU A 277 -63.41 28.32 -44.66
CA LEU A 277 -62.59 29.46 -44.27
C LEU A 277 -61.60 29.80 -45.37
N ALA A 278 -61.33 31.10 -45.55
CA ALA A 278 -60.20 31.51 -46.38
C ALA A 278 -58.89 30.99 -45.75
N GLN A 279 -57.88 30.74 -46.60
CA GLN A 279 -56.60 30.22 -46.12
C GLN A 279 -55.90 31.18 -45.14
N ALA A 280 -56.12 32.49 -45.30
CA ALA A 280 -55.62 33.52 -44.38
C ALA A 280 -56.27 33.41 -43.00
N ASP A 281 -57.61 33.33 -42.93
CA ASP A 281 -58.36 33.18 -41.67
C ASP A 281 -58.01 31.87 -40.95
N ARG A 282 -57.84 30.77 -41.70
CA ARG A 282 -57.41 29.48 -41.13
C ARG A 282 -56.06 29.61 -40.42
N ARG A 283 -55.08 30.28 -41.03
CA ARG A 283 -53.76 30.51 -40.42
C ARG A 283 -53.87 31.42 -39.20
N ALA A 284 -54.63 32.52 -39.30
CA ALA A 284 -54.80 33.46 -38.21
C ALA A 284 -55.46 32.80 -36.98
N ILE A 285 -56.49 31.98 -37.18
CA ILE A 285 -57.15 31.25 -36.09
C ILE A 285 -56.21 30.24 -35.43
N LEU A 286 -55.43 29.49 -36.21
CA LEU A 286 -54.44 28.56 -35.66
C LEU A 286 -53.39 29.30 -34.83
N SER A 287 -52.81 30.38 -35.35
CA SER A 287 -51.84 31.19 -34.61
C SER A 287 -52.43 31.77 -33.32
N LEU A 288 -53.66 32.28 -33.35
CA LEU A 288 -54.35 32.82 -32.17
C LEU A 288 -54.66 31.76 -31.10
N LEU A 289 -54.85 30.50 -31.50
CA LEU A 289 -55.08 29.38 -30.58
C LEU A 289 -53.79 28.85 -29.97
N GLU A 290 -52.68 28.87 -30.72
CA GLU A 290 -51.37 28.37 -30.29
C GLU A 290 -50.61 29.40 -29.44
N SER A 291 -50.41 30.61 -29.97
CA SER A 291 -49.71 31.69 -29.28
C SER A 291 -50.38 33.03 -29.65
N PRO A 292 -51.43 33.44 -28.91
CA PRO A 292 -52.12 34.70 -29.22
C PRO A 292 -51.22 35.93 -29.10
N GLY A 293 -50.13 35.87 -28.31
CA GLY A 293 -49.10 36.90 -28.26
C GLY A 293 -48.35 37.06 -29.58
N GLU A 294 -47.86 35.96 -30.15
CA GLU A 294 -47.17 35.91 -31.46
C GLU A 294 -48.10 36.22 -32.62
N ALA A 295 -49.33 35.70 -32.57
CA ALA A 295 -50.33 35.91 -33.60
C ALA A 295 -50.58 37.40 -33.85
N LEU A 296 -50.59 38.22 -32.78
CA LEU A 296 -50.79 39.67 -32.83
C LEU A 296 -49.76 40.43 -33.69
N GLU A 297 -48.61 39.85 -34.03
CA GLU A 297 -47.63 40.49 -34.93
C GLU A 297 -48.08 40.55 -36.40
N GLY A 298 -49.06 39.73 -36.79
CA GLY A 298 -49.68 39.78 -38.13
C GLY A 298 -50.85 40.76 -38.23
N ASP A 299 -51.57 40.76 -39.36
CA ASP A 299 -52.82 41.52 -39.50
C ASP A 299 -53.98 40.86 -38.73
N VAL A 300 -53.91 40.92 -37.40
CA VAL A 300 -54.93 40.34 -36.51
C VAL A 300 -56.19 41.19 -36.50
N THR A 301 -56.09 42.51 -36.66
CA THR A 301 -57.26 43.39 -36.78
C THR A 301 -58.11 43.06 -38.01
N GLY A 302 -57.46 42.81 -39.16
CA GLY A 302 -58.14 42.34 -40.37
C GLY A 302 -58.75 40.96 -40.15
N SER A 303 -57.97 40.03 -39.59
CA SER A 303 -58.43 38.65 -39.33
C SER A 303 -59.61 38.59 -38.33
N LEU A 304 -59.58 39.38 -37.25
CA LEU A 304 -60.66 39.47 -36.27
C LEU A 304 -61.92 40.09 -36.87
N THR A 305 -61.77 41.07 -37.76
CA THR A 305 -62.89 41.68 -38.52
C THR A 305 -63.51 40.66 -39.46
N SER A 306 -62.70 39.93 -40.24
CA SER A 306 -63.19 38.88 -41.14
C SER A 306 -63.88 37.73 -40.40
N ILE A 307 -63.34 37.31 -39.24
CA ILE A 307 -63.98 36.30 -38.38
C ILE A 307 -65.31 36.82 -37.82
N LYS A 308 -65.38 38.10 -37.42
CA LYS A 308 -66.61 38.73 -36.93
C LYS A 308 -67.68 38.77 -38.03
N GLU A 309 -67.33 39.25 -39.23
CA GLU A 309 -68.24 39.31 -40.39
C GLU A 309 -68.75 37.92 -40.79
N LEU A 310 -67.91 36.89 -40.71
CA LEU A 310 -68.30 35.51 -40.98
C LEU A 310 -69.35 34.99 -39.98
N ILE A 311 -69.14 35.27 -38.69
CA ILE A 311 -70.08 34.88 -37.63
C ILE A 311 -71.39 35.71 -37.70
N GLU A 312 -71.32 36.96 -38.17
CA GLU A 312 -72.49 37.82 -38.39
C GLU A 312 -73.31 37.40 -39.63
N SER A 313 -72.64 36.99 -40.71
CA SER A 313 -73.26 36.67 -41.99
C SER A 313 -74.00 35.32 -42.00
N ASP A 314 -73.50 34.33 -41.25
CA ASP A 314 -74.11 33.00 -41.19
C ASP A 314 -74.53 32.60 -39.76
N PRO A 315 -75.83 32.68 -39.42
CA PRO A 315 -76.34 32.30 -38.10
C PRO A 315 -76.21 30.81 -37.79
N THR A 316 -75.88 29.95 -38.77
CA THR A 316 -75.73 28.51 -38.59
C THR A 316 -74.33 28.11 -38.11
N VAL A 317 -73.35 29.02 -38.20
CA VAL A 317 -71.93 28.79 -37.82
C VAL A 317 -71.77 28.64 -36.31
N LEU A 318 -72.40 29.53 -35.52
CA LEU A 318 -72.43 29.43 -34.04
C LEU A 318 -73.87 29.58 -33.54
N LYS A 319 -74.30 28.70 -32.63
CA LYS A 319 -75.66 28.73 -32.05
C LYS A 319 -75.81 29.73 -30.91
N ASP A 320 -76.91 30.47 -30.92
CA ASP A 320 -77.51 31.24 -29.82
C ASP A 320 -76.48 32.00 -28.95
N ARG A 321 -76.45 31.71 -27.65
CA ARG A 321 -75.62 32.39 -26.64
C ARG A 321 -74.11 32.34 -26.90
N LYS A 322 -73.61 31.34 -27.64
CA LYS A 322 -72.17 31.24 -27.98
C LYS A 322 -71.79 32.24 -29.07
N ARG A 323 -72.69 32.49 -30.01
CA ARG A 323 -72.53 33.49 -31.07
C ARG A 323 -72.52 34.88 -30.48
N GLU A 324 -73.50 35.20 -29.65
CA GLU A 324 -73.62 36.50 -28.99
C GLU A 324 -72.41 36.81 -28.09
N ASN A 325 -71.95 35.83 -27.30
CA ASN A 325 -70.74 35.99 -26.49
C ASN A 325 -69.46 36.15 -27.33
N ALA A 326 -69.33 35.42 -28.44
CA ALA A 326 -68.17 35.54 -29.34
C ALA A 326 -68.14 36.88 -30.06
N LEU A 327 -69.29 37.33 -30.60
CA LEU A 327 -69.42 38.63 -31.25
C LEU A 327 -69.21 39.80 -30.27
N SER A 328 -69.74 39.71 -29.05
CA SER A 328 -69.51 40.70 -28.00
C SER A 328 -68.03 40.78 -27.62
N TRP A 329 -67.33 39.65 -27.49
CA TRP A 329 -65.90 39.66 -27.19
C TRP A 329 -65.03 40.10 -28.38
N LEU A 330 -65.38 39.72 -29.61
CA LEU A 330 -64.70 40.20 -30.82
C LEU A 330 -64.85 41.71 -30.99
N ALA A 331 -66.04 42.27 -30.73
CA ALA A 331 -66.25 43.71 -30.74
C ALA A 331 -65.35 44.40 -29.70
N LYS A 332 -65.31 43.88 -28.47
CA LYS A 332 -64.42 44.40 -27.42
C LYS A 332 -62.94 44.29 -27.77
N LEU A 333 -62.49 43.20 -28.41
CA LEU A 333 -61.10 43.03 -28.83
C LEU A 333 -60.73 43.99 -29.98
N LEU A 334 -61.66 44.27 -30.88
CA LEU A 334 -61.47 45.26 -31.95
C LEU A 334 -61.48 46.71 -31.45
N GLU A 335 -62.07 46.96 -30.27
CA GLU A 335 -62.03 48.26 -29.56
C GLU A 335 -60.76 48.43 -28.70
N LEU A 336 -60.02 47.35 -28.42
CA LEU A 336 -58.78 47.40 -27.65
C LEU A 336 -57.60 47.85 -28.53
N ASP A 337 -56.65 48.54 -27.90
CA ASP A 337 -55.39 48.92 -28.53
C ASP A 337 -54.42 47.73 -28.59
N LEU A 338 -54.71 46.79 -29.49
CA LEU A 338 -53.86 45.63 -29.76
C LEU A 338 -52.49 46.03 -30.32
N VAL A 339 -52.41 47.19 -30.99
CA VAL A 339 -51.16 47.72 -31.56
C VAL A 339 -50.17 48.05 -30.44
N SER A 340 -50.63 48.72 -29.38
CA SER A 340 -49.78 49.02 -28.22
C SER A 340 -49.24 47.75 -27.52
N ILE A 341 -50.03 46.67 -27.45
CA ILE A 341 -49.58 45.38 -26.90
C ILE A 341 -48.47 44.77 -27.76
N VAL A 342 -48.63 44.81 -29.09
CA VAL A 342 -47.62 44.32 -30.05
C VAL A 342 -46.33 45.12 -29.95
N GLU A 343 -46.44 46.45 -29.90
CA GLU A 343 -45.28 47.34 -29.76
C GLU A 343 -44.54 47.10 -28.45
N LYS A 344 -45.28 46.93 -27.35
CA LYS A 344 -44.69 46.61 -26.04
C LYS A 344 -43.97 45.27 -26.07
N ARG A 345 -44.60 44.22 -26.61
CA ARG A 345 -43.98 42.89 -26.74
C ARG A 345 -42.69 42.95 -27.59
N ARG A 346 -42.75 43.57 -28.77
CA ARG A 346 -41.59 43.74 -29.65
C ARG A 346 -40.46 44.52 -28.96
N SER A 347 -40.80 45.56 -28.21
CA SER A 347 -39.82 46.34 -27.43
C SER A 347 -39.13 45.48 -26.37
N LEU A 348 -39.91 44.71 -25.59
CA LEU A 348 -39.38 43.81 -24.56
C LEU A 348 -38.48 42.73 -25.17
N GLU A 349 -38.92 42.09 -26.26
CA GLU A 349 -38.12 41.08 -26.98
C GLU A 349 -36.82 41.68 -27.52
N SER A 350 -36.88 42.86 -28.14
CA SER A 350 -35.68 43.56 -28.64
C SER A 350 -34.70 43.83 -27.49
N GLN A 351 -35.16 44.41 -26.37
CA GLN A 351 -34.29 44.69 -25.22
C GLN A 351 -33.72 43.41 -24.59
N ILE A 352 -34.52 42.33 -24.50
CA ILE A 352 -34.04 41.02 -24.03
C ILE A 352 -32.95 40.48 -24.96
N THR A 353 -33.11 40.60 -26.27
CA THR A 353 -32.10 40.12 -27.24
C THR A 353 -30.81 40.94 -27.15
N GLU A 354 -30.91 42.26 -27.03
CA GLU A 354 -29.75 43.16 -26.89
C GLU A 354 -28.99 42.95 -25.57
N LEU A 355 -29.70 42.78 -24.46
CA LEU A 355 -29.07 42.42 -23.19
C LEU A 355 -28.49 41.00 -23.24
N SER A 356 -29.11 40.07 -23.98
CA SER A 356 -28.60 38.70 -24.12
C SER A 356 -27.30 38.64 -24.91
N THR A 357 -27.18 39.40 -26.00
CA THR A 357 -25.92 39.51 -26.75
C THR A 357 -24.85 40.18 -25.91
N SER A 358 -25.19 41.27 -25.20
CA SER A 358 -24.27 41.97 -24.29
C SER A 358 -23.76 41.06 -23.16
N CYS A 359 -24.64 40.26 -22.55
CA CYS A 359 -24.25 39.26 -21.56
C CYS A 359 -23.41 38.12 -22.15
N ALA A 360 -23.69 37.68 -23.38
CA ALA A 360 -22.95 36.60 -24.02
C ALA A 360 -21.50 37.00 -24.39
N HIS A 361 -21.28 38.28 -24.69
CA HIS A 361 -19.96 38.83 -24.97
C HIS A 361 -19.14 39.17 -23.72
N ALA A 362 -19.74 39.08 -22.52
CA ALA A 362 -19.06 39.40 -21.27
C ALA A 362 -18.05 38.32 -20.88
N THR A 363 -16.77 38.56 -21.19
CA THR A 363 -15.63 37.68 -20.85
C THR A 363 -15.45 37.49 -19.35
N ILE A 364 -15.91 38.45 -18.54
CA ILE A 364 -15.80 38.43 -17.07
C ILE A 364 -16.49 37.20 -16.44
N ARG A 365 -17.55 36.67 -17.08
CA ARG A 365 -18.21 35.44 -16.63
C ARG A 365 -17.32 34.23 -16.82
N GLN A 366 -16.70 34.10 -17.99
CA GLN A 366 -15.78 32.99 -18.26
C GLN A 366 -14.58 33.05 -17.32
N GLU A 367 -14.03 34.25 -17.08
CA GLU A 367 -12.94 34.45 -16.14
C GLU A 367 -13.30 34.04 -14.71
N LYS A 368 -14.52 34.39 -14.25
CA LYS A 368 -15.02 33.92 -12.95
C LYS A 368 -15.10 32.40 -12.88
N GLU A 369 -15.76 31.77 -13.85
CA GLU A 369 -15.93 30.31 -13.91
C GLU A 369 -14.58 29.57 -13.98
N GLU A 370 -13.59 30.12 -14.68
CA GLU A 370 -12.22 29.59 -14.73
C GLU A 370 -11.52 29.67 -13.37
N ARG A 371 -11.61 30.82 -12.70
CA ARG A 371 -11.02 31.01 -11.36
C ARG A 371 -11.68 30.13 -10.32
N GLU A 372 -13.00 29.93 -10.37
CA GLU A 372 -13.73 29.02 -9.48
C GLU A 372 -13.33 27.56 -9.72
N ARG A 373 -13.23 27.13 -10.99
CA ARG A 373 -12.74 25.78 -11.34
C ARG A 373 -11.31 25.56 -10.83
N ALA A 374 -10.43 26.53 -11.04
CA ALA A 374 -9.05 26.47 -10.55
C ALA A 374 -8.98 26.41 -9.02
N LEU A 375 -9.86 27.13 -8.31
CA LEU A 375 -9.98 27.07 -6.86
C LEU A 375 -10.46 25.71 -6.37
N SER A 376 -11.49 25.13 -7.00
CA SER A 376 -11.97 23.77 -6.66
C SER A 376 -10.87 22.73 -6.85
N ALA A 377 -10.20 22.75 -8.00
CA ALA A 377 -9.10 21.84 -8.29
C ALA A 377 -7.95 21.97 -7.26
N ALA A 378 -7.60 23.19 -6.85
CA ALA A 378 -6.58 23.40 -5.82
C ALA A 378 -7.03 22.89 -4.44
N GLN A 379 -8.31 22.99 -4.09
CA GLN A 379 -8.87 22.46 -2.84
C GLN A 379 -8.89 20.93 -2.82
N GLU A 380 -9.22 20.29 -3.95
CA GLU A 380 -9.14 18.85 -4.13
C GLU A 380 -7.69 18.36 -3.98
N GLN A 381 -6.73 19.00 -4.66
CA GLN A 381 -5.30 18.72 -4.52
C GLN A 381 -4.82 18.85 -3.07
N ARG A 382 -5.24 19.90 -2.37
CA ARG A 382 -4.91 20.08 -0.94
C ARG A 382 -5.45 18.93 -0.09
N THR A 383 -6.67 18.48 -0.35
CA THR A 383 -7.29 17.39 0.42
C THR A 383 -6.53 16.08 0.20
N GLN A 384 -6.17 15.78 -1.06
CA GLN A 384 -5.34 14.62 -1.37
C GLN A 384 -3.96 14.70 -0.69
N ALA A 385 -3.26 15.83 -0.80
CA ALA A 385 -1.95 16.01 -0.17
C ALA A 385 -2.02 15.90 1.36
N GLN A 386 -3.14 16.31 1.97
CA GLN A 386 -3.37 16.16 3.41
C GLN A 386 -3.55 14.69 3.81
N ASP A 387 -4.34 13.92 3.05
CA ASP A 387 -4.49 12.48 3.28
C ASP A 387 -3.16 11.73 3.13
N GLU A 388 -2.36 12.09 2.13
CA GLU A 388 -1.05 11.49 1.90
C GLU A 388 -0.07 11.83 3.03
N ARG A 389 -0.09 13.07 3.56
CA ARG A 389 0.68 13.47 4.74
C ARG A 389 0.30 12.68 5.97
N GLU A 390 -1.00 12.50 6.22
CA GLU A 390 -1.47 11.70 7.36
C GLU A 390 -1.05 10.23 7.26
N ARG A 391 -1.04 9.66 6.05
CA ARG A 391 -0.52 8.31 5.81
C ARG A 391 0.98 8.23 6.07
N ALA A 392 1.76 9.19 5.58
CA ALA A 392 3.20 9.27 5.85
C ALA A 392 3.49 9.39 7.35
N ALA A 393 2.75 10.24 8.07
CA ALA A 393 2.89 10.38 9.53
C ALA A 393 2.60 9.06 10.28
N LYS A 394 1.57 8.32 9.88
CA LYS A 394 1.26 6.99 10.44
C LYS A 394 2.38 5.98 10.14
N ARG A 395 2.93 6.01 8.92
CA ARG A 395 4.04 5.14 8.53
C ARG A 395 5.31 5.43 9.34
N ILE A 396 5.65 6.71 9.53
CA ILE A 396 6.78 7.13 10.39
C ILE A 396 6.58 6.59 11.81
N ALA A 397 5.38 6.73 12.39
CA ALA A 397 5.10 6.22 13.73
C ALA A 397 5.23 4.68 13.83
N SER A 398 4.81 3.95 12.78
CA SER A 398 5.01 2.49 12.70
C SER A 398 6.49 2.13 12.64
N LEU A 399 7.26 2.80 11.77
CA LEU A 399 8.70 2.56 11.62
C LEU A 399 9.47 2.91 12.90
N ASP A 400 9.11 3.98 13.61
CA ASP A 400 9.70 4.33 14.91
C ASP A 400 9.41 3.23 15.97
N ALA A 401 8.20 2.64 15.96
CA ALA A 401 7.85 1.53 16.84
C ALA A 401 8.62 0.24 16.49
N ASP A 402 8.73 -0.09 15.20
CA ASP A 402 9.50 -1.24 14.71
C ASP A 402 10.99 -1.08 15.03
N LEU A 403 11.53 0.13 14.85
CA LEU A 403 12.90 0.45 15.23
C LEU A 403 13.12 0.29 16.74
N ALA A 404 12.19 0.77 17.58
CA ALA A 404 12.27 0.60 19.03
C ALA A 404 12.25 -0.89 19.44
N HIS A 405 11.40 -1.68 18.79
CA HIS A 405 11.32 -3.12 18.99
C HIS A 405 12.65 -3.81 18.58
N GLN A 406 13.16 -3.55 17.37
CA GLN A 406 14.44 -4.12 16.91
C GLN A 406 15.61 -3.73 17.82
N LYS A 407 15.66 -2.49 18.32
CA LYS A 407 16.67 -2.08 19.32
C LYS A 407 16.60 -2.92 20.60
N GLN A 408 15.41 -3.26 21.08
CA GLN A 408 15.26 -4.13 22.25
C GLN A 408 15.76 -5.56 21.96
N PHE A 409 15.45 -6.12 20.79
CA PHE A 409 15.96 -7.43 20.39
C PHE A 409 17.48 -7.45 20.25
N LEU A 410 18.05 -6.41 19.63
CA LEU A 410 19.49 -6.27 19.53
C LEU A 410 20.12 -6.13 20.92
N GLY A 411 19.57 -5.31 21.80
CA GLY A 411 20.04 -5.17 23.18
C GLY A 411 20.03 -6.48 23.97
N ALA A 412 18.97 -7.28 23.83
CA ALA A 412 18.89 -8.61 24.44
C ALA A 412 19.95 -9.56 23.87
N ALA A 413 20.12 -9.61 22.54
CA ALA A 413 21.13 -10.46 21.91
C ALA A 413 22.56 -10.06 22.32
N LEU A 414 22.83 -8.76 22.48
CA LEU A 414 24.12 -8.26 22.99
C LEU A 414 24.35 -8.64 24.46
N ALA A 415 23.29 -8.63 25.27
CA ALA A 415 23.37 -9.08 26.66
C ALA A 415 23.65 -10.59 26.77
N ASP A 416 23.01 -11.40 25.92
CA ASP A 416 23.24 -12.84 25.83
C ASP A 416 24.70 -13.13 25.42
N LEU A 417 25.24 -12.38 24.45
CA LEU A 417 26.64 -12.45 24.02
C LEU A 417 27.63 -12.09 25.13
N ALA A 418 27.38 -11.01 25.86
CA ALA A 418 28.29 -10.48 26.87
C ALA A 418 28.15 -11.15 28.24
N GLY A 419 27.06 -11.91 28.48
CA GLY A 419 26.71 -12.44 29.79
C GLY A 419 26.35 -11.37 30.83
N LYS A 420 26.09 -10.14 30.38
CA LYS A 420 25.76 -8.96 31.20
C LYS A 420 24.99 -7.95 30.37
N GLU A 421 24.23 -7.07 31.02
CA GLU A 421 23.46 -6.04 30.32
C GLU A 421 24.37 -5.08 29.53
N ILE A 422 24.07 -4.88 28.25
CA ILE A 422 24.78 -3.95 27.36
C ILE A 422 23.83 -2.82 26.97
N LYS A 423 24.25 -1.58 27.22
CA LYS A 423 23.51 -0.39 26.78
C LYS A 423 23.89 -0.04 25.35
N LEU A 424 22.95 -0.20 24.42
CA LEU A 424 23.10 0.25 23.05
C LEU A 424 22.76 1.74 22.94
N VAL A 425 23.70 2.53 22.44
CA VAL A 425 23.47 3.93 22.08
C VAL A 425 23.25 3.99 20.57
N LEU A 426 22.02 4.28 20.16
CA LEU A 426 21.68 4.53 18.76
C LEU A 426 21.26 5.99 18.62
N GLU A 427 21.98 6.77 17.81
CA GLU A 427 21.51 8.09 17.40
C GLU A 427 20.24 7.92 16.57
N VAL A 428 19.15 8.51 17.05
CA VAL A 428 17.91 8.56 16.28
C VAL A 428 18.16 9.51 15.11
N PRO A 429 17.99 9.07 13.85
CA PRO A 429 18.18 9.92 12.68
C PRO A 429 17.14 11.06 12.64
#